data_AF-A0A432FJB9-F1
#
_entry.id   AF-A0A432FJB9-F1
#
_cell.length_a   1.000
_cell.length_b   1.000
_cell.length_c   1.000
_cell.angle_alpha   90.00
_cell.angle_beta   90.00
_cell.angle_gamma   90.00
#
_symmetry.space_group_name_H-M   'P 1'
#
loop_
_entity.id
_entity.type
_entity.pdbx_description
1 polymer ?
#
loop_
_entity_poly.entity_id
_entity_poly.type
_entity_poly.pdbx_seq_one_letter_code
_entity_poly.pdbx_strand_id
1 'polypeptide(L)' 'RYSRRVSMEEIEENGFNLNISRYVSTAKPEAPLDLAQEHTELTDLAGQISEATQKHNEFLRELGLPELP' A
#
# COMPACT_ATOMS: atom_id res chain seq x y z
N ARG A 1 30.96 0.21 -19.49
CA ARG A 1 30.65 1.65 -19.32
C ARG A 1 29.77 1.85 -18.09
N TYR A 2 30.26 1.55 -16.88
CA TYR A 2 29.52 1.77 -15.62
C TYR A 2 30.51 1.85 -14.44
N SER A 3 31.45 2.78 -14.47
CA SER A 3 32.25 3.14 -13.29
C SER A 3 31.61 4.36 -12.60
N ARG A 4 31.38 4.27 -11.29
CA ARG A 4 31.01 5.41 -10.43
C ARG A 4 32.25 5.74 -9.59
N ARG A 5 32.63 7.01 -9.53
CA ARG A 5 33.60 7.49 -8.55
C ARG A 5 32.90 7.58 -7.21
N VAL A 6 33.47 7.00 -6.17
CA VAL A 6 33.03 7.09 -4.77
C VAL A 6 33.98 8.03 -4.02
N SER A 7 33.47 8.78 -3.04
CA SER A 7 34.29 9.65 -2.20
C SER A 7 35.01 8.84 -1.12
N MET A 8 36.03 9.42 -0.48
CA MET A 8 36.70 8.78 0.66
C MET A 8 35.75 8.61 1.86
N GLU A 9 34.86 9.59 2.07
CA GLU A 9 33.82 9.57 3.11
C GLU A 9 32.87 8.37 2.95
N GLU A 10 32.40 8.10 1.73
CA GLU A 10 31.56 6.92 1.44
C GLU A 10 32.30 5.59 1.72
N ILE A 11 33.62 5.56 1.48
CA ILE A 11 34.45 4.38 1.78
C ILE A 11 34.57 4.18 3.30
N GLU A 12 34.74 5.27 4.06
CA GLU A 12 34.80 5.24 5.53
C GLU A 12 33.46 4.79 6.15
N GLU A 13 32.33 5.32 5.67
CA GLU A 13 30.98 4.91 6.09
C GLU A 13 30.72 3.42 5.84
N ASN A 14 31.29 2.86 4.78
CA ASN A 14 31.21 1.43 4.45
C ASN A 14 32.30 0.60 5.14
N GLY A 15 33.01 1.14 6.13
CA GLY A 15 34.02 0.43 6.92
C GLY A 15 35.23 -0.01 6.10
N PHE A 16 35.62 0.80 5.11
CA PHE A 16 36.68 0.52 4.14
C PHE A 16 36.44 -0.73 3.27
N ASN A 17 35.19 -1.21 3.22
CA ASN A 17 34.79 -2.29 2.33
C ASN A 17 34.57 -1.73 0.92
N LEU A 18 35.43 -2.11 -0.03
CA LEU A 18 35.34 -1.67 -1.42
C LEU A 18 34.25 -2.38 -2.24
N ASN A 19 33.57 -3.38 -1.66
CA ASN A 19 32.38 -3.99 -2.24
C ASN A 19 31.14 -3.11 -2.04
N ILE A 20 31.23 -1.87 -2.52
CA ILE A 20 30.16 -0.87 -2.44
C ILE A 20 29.21 -1.16 -3.60
N SER A 21 28.15 -1.90 -3.31
CA SER A 21 27.08 -2.14 -4.27
C SER A 21 26.47 -0.81 -4.67
N ARG A 22 26.30 -0.61 -5.99
CA ARG A 22 25.51 0.53 -6.46
C ARG A 22 24.09 0.26 -5.96
N TYR A 23 23.61 1.02 -4.97
CA TYR A 23 22.19 1.09 -4.59
C TYR A 23 21.38 1.71 -5.74
N VAL A 24 21.40 1.05 -6.90
CA VAL A 24 20.52 1.37 -8.02
C VAL A 24 19.23 0.62 -7.78
N SER A 25 18.17 1.38 -7.59
CA SER A 25 16.82 0.83 -7.69
C SER A 25 16.67 0.20 -9.08
N THR A 26 16.54 -1.13 -9.11
CA THR A 26 16.17 -1.89 -10.31
C THR A 26 14.65 -1.95 -10.48
N ALA A 27 13.90 -1.23 -9.63
CA ALA A 27 12.46 -1.19 -9.68
C ALA A 27 12.01 -0.59 -11.02
N LYS A 28 11.15 -1.32 -11.71
CA LYS A 28 10.44 -0.78 -12.87
C LYS A 28 9.45 0.27 -12.37
N PRO A 29 9.24 1.37 -13.10
CA PRO A 29 8.17 2.30 -12.78
C PRO A 29 6.86 1.54 -12.75
N GLU A 30 6.12 1.64 -11.64
CA GLU A 30 4.77 1.11 -11.57
C GLU A 30 3.87 1.89 -12.54
N ALA A 31 2.85 1.22 -13.08
CA ALA A 31 1.87 1.88 -13.91
C ALA A 31 1.18 2.99 -13.10
N PRO A 32 0.86 4.13 -13.73
CA PRO A 32 0.13 5.18 -13.04
C PRO A 32 -1.23 4.65 -12.58
N LEU A 33 -1.48 4.73 -11.28
CA LEU A 33 -2.75 4.36 -10.65
C LEU A 33 -3.72 5.54 -10.75
N ASP A 34 -4.95 5.30 -11.17
CA ASP A 34 -6.01 6.31 -11.11
C ASP A 34 -6.60 6.35 -9.69
N LEU A 35 -6.10 7.27 -8.88
CA LEU A 35 -6.56 7.44 -7.50
C LEU A 35 -8.04 7.86 -7.40
N ALA A 36 -8.59 8.52 -8.41
CA ALA A 36 -9.98 8.95 -8.40
C ALA A 36 -10.92 7.76 -8.65
N GLN A 37 -10.54 6.86 -9.55
CA GLN A 37 -11.26 5.62 -9.78
C GLN A 37 -11.26 4.75 -8.52
N GLU A 38 -10.08 4.48 -7.95
CA GLU A 38 -9.95 3.66 -6.74
C GLU A 38 -10.75 4.23 -5.57
N HIS A 39 -10.71 5.56 -5.37
CA HIS A 39 -11.50 6.21 -4.34
C HIS A 39 -13.01 6.03 -4.55
N THR A 40 -13.47 6.09 -5.81
CA THR A 40 -14.88 5.86 -6.15
C THR A 40 -15.29 4.43 -5.83
N GLU A 41 -14.47 3.45 -6.23
CA GLU A 41 -14.72 2.03 -5.94
C GLU A 41 -14.77 1.75 -4.43
N LEU A 42 -13.87 2.36 -3.65
CA LEU A 42 -13.89 2.26 -2.19
C LEU A 42 -15.15 2.88 -1.57
N THR A 43 -15.60 4.01 -2.10
CA THR A 43 -16.80 4.70 -1.62
C THR A 43 -18.06 3.87 -1.91
N ASP A 44 -18.16 3.32 -3.11
CA ASP A 44 -19.27 2.46 -3.51
C ASP A 44 -19.32 1.18 -2.68
N LEU A 45 -18.16 0.56 -2.44
CA LEU A 45 -18.07 -0.64 -1.59
C LEU A 45 -18.48 -0.34 -0.14
N ALA A 46 -18.07 0.80 0.40
CA ALA A 46 -18.48 1.22 1.75
C ALA A 46 -20.01 1.40 1.85
N GLY A 47 -20.63 1.95 0.81
CA GLY A 47 -22.10 2.03 0.71
C GLY A 47 -22.76 0.65 0.72
N GLN A 48 -22.28 -0.28 -0.11
CA GLN A 48 -22.81 -1.65 -0.18
C GLN A 48 -22.68 -2.39 1.15
N ILE A 49 -21.56 -2.21 1.86
CA ILE A 49 -21.36 -2.79 3.20
C ILE A 49 -22.41 -2.24 4.16
N SER A 50 -22.63 -0.92 4.18
CA SER A 50 -23.61 -0.31 5.08
C SER A 50 -25.04 -0.82 4.82
N GLU A 51 -25.45 -0.91 3.55
CA GLU A 51 -26.77 -1.43 3.18
C GLU A 51 -26.93 -2.92 3.57
N ALA A 52 -25.90 -3.72 3.31
CA ALA A 52 -25.90 -5.14 3.68
C ALA A 52 -25.97 -5.34 5.21
N THR A 53 -25.21 -4.55 5.98
CA THR A 53 -25.25 -4.56 7.44
C THR A 53 -26.62 -4.16 7.97
N GLN A 54 -27.24 -3.12 7.40
CA GLN A 54 -28.58 -2.70 7.79
C GLN A 54 -29.60 -3.81 7.57
N LYS A 55 -29.60 -4.43 6.39
CA LYS A 55 -30.47 -5.56 6.08
C LYS A 55 -30.21 -6.77 6.98
N HIS A 56 -28.95 -7.03 7.31
CA HIS A 56 -28.61 -8.08 8.25
C HIS A 56 -29.18 -7.80 9.65
N ASN A 57 -29.07 -6.57 10.13
CA ASN A 57 -29.59 -6.15 11.43
C ASN A 57 -31.12 -6.18 11.48
N GLU A 58 -31.82 -5.96 10.36
CA GLU A 58 -33.27 -6.18 10.27
C GLU A 58 -33.62 -7.64 10.61
N PHE A 59 -32.92 -8.62 10.01
CA PHE A 59 -33.13 -10.03 10.33
C PHE A 59 -32.73 -10.38 11.77
N LEU A 60 -31.63 -9.82 12.29
CA LEU A 60 -31.23 -10.05 13.68
C LEU A 60 -32.29 -9.52 14.66
N ARG A 61 -32.88 -8.36 14.38
CA ARG A 61 -33.96 -7.78 15.19
C ARG A 61 -35.20 -8.65 15.20
N GLU A 62 -35.58 -9.22 14.06
CA GLU A 62 -36.69 -10.20 13.98
C GLU A 62 -36.40 -11.47 14.79
N LEU A 63 -35.14 -11.88 14.87
CA LEU A 63 -34.69 -13.04 15.65
C LEU A 63 -34.43 -12.72 17.14
N GLY A 64 -34.54 -11.46 17.57
CA GLY A 64 -34.23 -11.04 18.93
C GLY A 64 -32.74 -11.13 19.29
N LEU A 65 -31.86 -11.07 18.30
CA LEU A 65 -30.41 -11.14 18.43
C LEU A 65 -29.78 -9.74 18.45
N PRO A 66 -28.59 -9.56 19.07
CA PRO A 66 -27.89 -8.28 19.09
C PRO A 66 -27.41 -7.87 17.70
N GLU A 67 -27.52 -6.58 17.38
CA GLU A 67 -27.15 -6.00 16.08
C GLU A 67 -25.62 -5.94 15.87
N LEU A 68 -25.20 -5.98 14.60
CA LEU A 68 -23.82 -5.75 14.17
C LEU A 68 -23.48 -4.24 14.14
N PRO A 69 -22.22 -3.86 14.38
CA PRO A 69 -21.75 -2.48 14.37
C PRO A 69 -21.79 -1.83 12.98
#